data_AF-A0AAV2Q7T3-F1
#
_entry.id   AF-A0AAV2Q7T3-F1
#
_cell.length_a   1.000
_cell.length_b   1.000
_cell.length_c   1.000
_cell.angle_alpha   90.00
_cell.angle_beta   90.00
_cell.angle_gamma   90.00
#
_symmetry.space_group_name_H-M   'P 1'
#
loop_
_entity.id
_entity.type
_entity.pdbx_description
1 polymer ?
#
loop_
_entity_poly.entity_id
_entity_poly.type
_entity_poly.pdbx_seq_one_letter_code
_entity_poly.pdbx_strand_id
1 'polypeptide(L)'
;MVVLLFGITRPLSVKLQTLELTLSMAMDEVKRVVITLESTRSQFGLVMGDARNMARELNVPVTLPRTGTRHINHADPSDFYRTNAWEPFIDQMVQELKTRFPEDFPAAKLQGILSPHIAVSDFSNIIEAAAVYEADLPNSKNLRSDLFSWCQIMSSIVHPKKFHELFVLSADLPNVRAILKILMTLPATSCTAERA
;
A
#
# COMPACT_ATOMS: atom_id res chain seq x y z
N MET A 1 -13.65 6.00 18.52
CA MET A 1 -12.53 5.10 18.14
C MET A 1 -12.63 4.73 16.67
N VAL A 2 -13.65 3.96 16.30
CA VAL A 2 -13.86 3.42 14.95
C VAL A 2 -14.05 4.50 13.88
N VAL A 3 -14.75 5.59 14.20
CA VAL A 3 -15.05 6.70 13.26
C VAL A 3 -13.79 7.42 12.76
N LEU A 4 -12.84 7.71 13.65
CA LEU A 4 -11.61 8.42 13.29
C LEU A 4 -10.72 7.56 12.39
N LEU A 5 -10.52 6.29 12.78
CA LEU A 5 -9.64 5.38 12.05
C LEU A 5 -10.21 4.99 10.69
N PHE A 6 -11.51 4.67 10.60
CA PHE A 6 -12.15 4.42 9.31
C PHE A 6 -12.34 5.70 8.48
N GLY A 7 -12.43 6.86 9.12
CA GLY A 7 -12.37 8.15 8.43
C GLY A 7 -11.04 8.35 7.69
N ILE A 8 -9.93 7.90 8.29
CA ILE A 8 -8.59 7.98 7.69
C ILE A 8 -8.40 6.94 6.59
N THR A 9 -8.89 5.71 6.75
CA THR A 9 -8.71 4.65 5.75
C THR A 9 -9.73 4.70 4.60
N ARG A 10 -10.86 5.39 4.76
CA ARG A 10 -11.86 5.53 3.70
C ARG A 10 -11.30 6.18 2.42
N PRO A 11 -10.59 7.32 2.46
CA PRO A 11 -9.95 7.90 1.27
C PRO A 11 -8.97 6.94 0.59
N LEU A 12 -8.22 6.17 1.38
CA LEU A 12 -7.31 5.14 0.85
C LEU A 12 -8.09 4.09 0.06
N SER A 13 -9.17 3.55 0.63
CA SER A 13 -10.01 2.56 -0.05
C SER A 13 -10.54 3.07 -1.39
N VAL A 14 -11.05 4.30 -1.44
CA VAL A 14 -11.57 4.91 -2.68
C VAL A 14 -10.44 5.09 -3.71
N LYS A 15 -9.27 5.56 -3.30
CA LYS A 15 -8.11 5.71 -4.20
C LYS A 15 -7.66 4.37 -4.76
N LEU A 16 -7.54 3.34 -3.92
CA LEU A 16 -7.16 1.99 -4.32
C LEU A 16 -8.14 1.34 -5.31
N GLN A 17 -9.39 1.78 -5.33
CA GLN A 17 -10.40 1.32 -6.28
C GLN A 17 -10.33 2.04 -7.64
N THR A 18 -9.56 3.12 -7.77
CA THR A 18 -9.45 3.91 -9.02
C THR A 18 -8.70 3.15 -10.12
N LEU A 19 -9.14 3.31 -11.37
CA LEU A 19 -8.62 2.58 -12.56
C LEU A 19 -7.22 3.02 -13.01
N GLU A 20 -6.83 4.28 -12.78
CA GLU A 20 -5.57 4.84 -13.27
C GLU A 20 -4.42 4.77 -12.24
N LEU A 21 -4.62 4.07 -11.12
CA LEU A 21 -3.63 4.01 -10.05
C LEU A 21 -2.51 3.02 -10.38
N THR A 22 -1.26 3.49 -10.42
CA THR A 22 -0.08 2.60 -10.50
C THR A 22 0.21 1.98 -9.13
N LEU A 23 0.79 0.78 -9.13
CA LEU A 23 1.27 0.10 -7.93
C LEU A 23 2.20 0.97 -7.07
N SER A 24 3.12 1.73 -7.66
CA SER A 24 3.99 2.66 -6.93
C SER A 24 3.20 3.75 -6.20
N MET A 25 2.25 4.40 -6.89
CA MET A 25 1.36 5.41 -6.30
C MET A 25 0.49 4.83 -5.18
N ALA A 26 0.02 3.59 -5.36
CA ALA A 26 -0.74 2.87 -4.35
C ALA A 26 0.10 2.63 -3.08
N MET A 27 1.34 2.15 -3.24
CA MET A 27 2.26 1.90 -2.12
C MET A 27 2.62 3.19 -1.38
N ASP A 28 2.86 4.28 -2.11
CA ASP A 28 3.14 5.58 -1.49
C ASP A 28 1.96 6.13 -0.70
N GLU A 29 0.72 5.96 -1.20
CA GLU A 29 -0.49 6.35 -0.47
C GLU A 29 -0.68 5.50 0.79
N VAL A 30 -0.43 4.18 0.71
CA VAL A 30 -0.48 3.30 1.89
C VAL A 30 0.54 3.73 2.94
N LYS A 31 1.78 4.04 2.53
CA LYS A 31 2.82 4.55 3.44
C LYS A 31 2.40 5.83 4.15
N ARG A 32 1.81 6.79 3.41
CA ARG A 32 1.27 8.03 4.01
C ARG A 32 0.19 7.74 5.05
N VAL A 33 -0.72 6.81 4.76
CA VAL A 33 -1.81 6.44 5.66
C VAL A 33 -1.29 5.73 6.90
N VAL A 34 -0.31 4.85 6.77
CA VAL A 34 0.35 4.18 7.90
C VAL A 34 0.97 5.21 8.85
N ILE A 35 1.72 6.19 8.33
CA ILE A 35 2.31 7.28 9.14
C ILE A 35 1.19 8.07 9.84
N THR A 36 0.09 8.34 9.13
CA THR A 36 -1.05 9.07 9.69
C THR A 36 -1.70 8.27 10.84
N LEU A 37 -1.94 6.98 10.66
CA LEU A 37 -2.48 6.09 11.70
C LEU A 37 -1.58 6.02 12.92
N GLU A 38 -0.27 5.89 12.74
CA GLU A 38 0.68 5.89 13.86
C GLU A 38 0.67 7.23 14.63
N SER A 39 0.51 8.36 13.95
CA SER A 39 0.41 9.67 14.60
C SER A 39 -0.90 9.87 15.39
N THR A 40 -1.99 9.18 15.01
CA THR A 40 -3.26 9.25 15.75
C THR A 40 -3.21 8.65 17.15
N ARG A 41 -2.16 7.90 17.51
CA ARG A 41 -1.97 7.42 18.90
C ARG A 41 -2.08 8.56 19.92
N SER A 42 -1.58 9.76 19.56
CA SER A 42 -1.65 10.98 20.38
C SER A 42 -3.08 11.54 20.58
N GLN A 43 -4.03 11.17 19.71
CA GLN A 43 -5.41 11.70 19.72
C GLN A 43 -6.36 10.91 20.62
N PHE A 44 -5.85 9.94 21.39
CA PHE A 44 -6.68 9.13 22.29
C PHE A 44 -7.55 9.97 23.22
N GLY A 45 -7.03 11.08 23.75
CA GLY A 45 -7.77 11.97 24.66
C GLY A 45 -9.05 12.54 24.04
N LEU A 46 -9.00 12.93 22.77
CA LEU A 46 -10.18 13.43 22.04
C LEU A 46 -11.20 12.32 21.83
N VAL A 47 -10.73 11.15 21.37
CA VAL A 47 -11.57 9.98 21.11
C VAL A 47 -12.26 9.48 22.38
N MET A 48 -11.56 9.51 23.52
CA MET A 48 -12.09 9.13 24.82
C MET A 48 -13.09 10.18 25.34
N GLY A 49 -12.85 11.47 25.06
CA GLY A 49 -13.78 12.56 25.35
C GLY A 49 -15.13 12.38 24.65
N ASP A 50 -15.10 12.11 23.34
CA ASP A 50 -16.31 11.87 22.55
C ASP A 50 -17.08 10.63 23.03
N ALA A 51 -16.36 9.55 23.35
CA ALA A 51 -16.96 8.33 23.91
C ALA A 51 -17.63 8.59 25.27
N ARG A 52 -17.00 9.40 26.14
CA ARG A 52 -17.58 9.80 27.43
C ARG A 52 -18.83 10.67 27.25
N ASN A 53 -18.85 11.56 26.27
CA ASN A 53 -20.02 12.39 25.96
C ASN A 53 -21.21 11.53 25.49
N MET A 54 -20.96 10.62 24.56
CA MET A 54 -21.98 9.68 24.07
C MET A 54 -22.51 8.76 25.20
N ALA A 55 -21.63 8.26 26.07
CA ALA A 55 -22.05 7.47 27.22
C ALA A 55 -22.92 8.27 28.20
N ARG A 56 -22.60 9.56 28.39
CA ARG A 56 -23.41 10.48 29.21
C ARG A 56 -24.79 10.71 28.62
N GLU A 57 -24.89 10.93 27.31
CA GLU A 57 -26.19 11.08 26.61
C GLU A 57 -27.08 9.83 26.78
N LEU A 58 -26.47 8.65 26.80
CA LEU A 58 -27.16 7.37 26.96
C LEU A 58 -27.34 6.94 28.44
N ASN A 59 -26.94 7.76 29.41
CA ASN A 59 -26.92 7.44 30.84
C ASN A 59 -26.18 6.12 31.18
N VAL A 60 -25.14 5.77 30.40
CA VAL A 60 -24.31 4.58 30.63
C VAL A 60 -23.03 4.99 31.36
N PRO A 61 -22.70 4.35 32.51
CA PRO A 61 -21.46 4.65 33.22
C PRO A 61 -20.25 4.03 32.51
N VAL A 62 -19.23 4.84 32.23
CA VAL A 62 -17.94 4.36 31.72
C VAL A 62 -17.21 3.65 32.86
N THR A 63 -17.23 2.32 32.84
CA THR A 63 -16.66 1.47 33.89
C THR A 63 -15.69 0.45 33.28
N LEU A 64 -14.72 0.01 34.07
CA LEU A 64 -13.83 -1.07 33.67
C LEU A 64 -14.64 -2.37 33.46
N PRO A 65 -14.37 -3.16 32.40
CA PRO A 65 -14.98 -4.47 32.25
C PRO A 65 -14.72 -5.33 33.49
N ARG A 66 -15.70 -6.12 33.92
CA ARG A 66 -15.51 -7.08 35.02
C ARG A 66 -14.48 -8.14 34.61
N THR A 67 -13.21 -7.94 34.95
CA THR A 67 -12.18 -8.95 34.74
C THR A 67 -12.30 -10.01 35.84
N GLY A 68 -12.60 -11.25 35.46
CA GLY A 68 -12.61 -12.38 36.39
C GLY A 68 -11.24 -12.57 37.00
N THR A 69 -11.13 -12.32 38.31
CA THR A 69 -10.01 -12.67 39.21
C THR A 69 -8.60 -12.20 38.81
N ARG A 70 -8.09 -11.22 39.57
CA ARG A 70 -6.67 -10.97 39.97
C ARG A 70 -5.85 -9.83 39.36
N HIS A 71 -6.42 -8.88 38.64
CA HIS A 71 -5.71 -7.60 38.44
C HIS A 71 -6.54 -6.42 38.94
N ILE A 72 -6.40 -6.14 40.24
CA ILE A 72 -6.74 -4.84 40.82
C ILE A 72 -5.62 -3.90 40.40
N ASN A 73 -5.70 -3.38 39.18
CA ASN A 73 -4.99 -2.15 38.88
C ASN A 73 -5.99 -1.03 39.10
N HIS A 74 -5.70 -0.16 40.06
CA HIS A 74 -6.31 1.17 40.21
C HIS A 74 -5.92 2.05 39.01
N ALA A 75 -6.15 1.56 37.79
CA ALA A 75 -5.89 2.28 36.55
C ALA A 75 -7.11 3.12 36.21
N ASP A 76 -6.89 4.37 35.80
CA ASP A 76 -7.93 5.21 35.21
C ASP A 76 -8.59 4.41 34.07
N PRO A 77 -9.94 4.33 33.99
CA PRO A 77 -10.62 3.75 32.83
C PRO A 77 -10.05 4.24 31.49
N SER A 78 -9.60 5.50 31.43
CA SER A 78 -8.89 6.07 30.29
C SER A 78 -7.64 5.27 29.89
N ASP A 79 -6.76 4.97 30.84
CA ASP A 79 -5.52 4.22 30.58
C ASP A 79 -5.81 2.78 30.19
N PHE A 80 -6.83 2.16 30.81
CA PHE A 80 -7.24 0.80 30.45
C PHE A 80 -7.69 0.72 28.98
N TYR A 81 -8.57 1.63 28.52
CA TYR A 81 -9.04 1.62 27.14
C TYR A 81 -7.96 2.04 26.15
N ARG A 82 -6.99 2.86 26.58
CA ARG A 82 -5.83 3.20 25.77
C ARG A 82 -5.01 1.94 25.45
N THR A 83 -4.57 1.22 26.47
CA THR A 83 -3.65 0.09 26.33
C THR A 83 -4.33 -1.17 25.78
N ASN A 84 -5.60 -1.42 26.11
CA ASN A 84 -6.26 -2.68 25.74
C ASN A 84 -7.16 -2.58 24.52
N ALA A 85 -7.52 -1.38 24.06
CA ALA A 85 -8.40 -1.21 22.90
C ALA A 85 -7.80 -0.28 21.84
N TRP A 86 -7.39 0.94 22.21
CA TRP A 86 -6.93 1.93 21.23
C TRP A 86 -5.61 1.55 20.55
N GLU A 87 -4.57 1.30 21.35
CA GLU A 87 -3.23 0.97 20.82
C GLU A 87 -3.24 -0.36 20.05
N PRO A 88 -3.82 -1.47 20.58
CA PRO A 88 -3.87 -2.74 19.86
C PRO A 88 -4.63 -2.65 18.54
N PHE A 89 -5.70 -1.84 18.48
CA PHE A 89 -6.48 -1.68 17.26
C PHE A 89 -5.72 -0.90 16.18
N ILE A 90 -4.96 0.15 16.56
CA ILE A 90 -4.05 0.83 15.63
C ILE A 90 -2.98 -0.13 15.13
N ASP A 91 -2.38 -0.91 16.04
CA ASP A 91 -1.33 -1.87 15.70
C ASP A 91 -1.82 -2.91 14.70
N GLN A 92 -3.02 -3.47 14.92
CA GLN A 92 -3.64 -4.40 14.00
C GLN A 92 -3.88 -3.76 12.62
N MET A 93 -4.45 -2.55 12.57
CA MET A 93 -4.70 -1.86 11.30
C MET A 93 -3.41 -1.57 10.52
N VAL A 94 -2.36 -1.13 11.21
CA VAL A 94 -1.04 -0.89 10.62
C VAL A 94 -0.42 -2.20 10.12
N GLN A 95 -0.53 -3.28 10.91
CA GLN A 95 -0.01 -4.59 10.53
C GLN A 95 -0.73 -5.14 9.30
N GLU A 96 -2.06 -5.01 9.22
CA GLU A 96 -2.84 -5.44 8.06
C GLU A 96 -2.40 -4.69 6.78
N LEU A 97 -2.19 -3.37 6.87
CA LEU A 97 -1.70 -2.57 5.74
C LEU A 97 -0.29 -2.98 5.32
N LYS A 98 0.65 -3.15 6.28
CA LYS A 98 2.03 -3.57 5.98
C LYS A 98 2.10 -4.99 5.40
N THR A 99 1.20 -5.87 5.83
CA THR A 99 1.14 -7.26 5.32
C THR A 99 0.60 -7.31 3.89
N ARG A 100 -0.41 -6.49 3.57
CA ARG A 100 -1.01 -6.44 2.22
C ARG A 100 -0.16 -5.66 1.21
N PHE A 101 0.59 -4.66 1.68
CA PHE A 101 1.43 -3.80 0.86
C PHE A 101 2.88 -3.81 1.40
N PRO A 102 3.63 -4.91 1.19
CA PRO A 102 5.00 -5.02 1.66
C PRO A 102 5.89 -3.99 0.94
N GLU A 103 6.81 -3.33 1.65
CA GLU A 103 7.66 -2.29 1.05
C GLU A 103 8.55 -2.83 -0.08
N ASP A 104 8.99 -4.07 0.04
CA ASP A 104 9.83 -4.77 -0.95
C ASP A 104 9.02 -5.56 -1.97
N PHE A 105 7.93 -4.99 -2.49
CA PHE A 105 7.16 -5.65 -3.53
C PHE A 105 7.92 -5.57 -4.88
N PRO A 106 8.46 -6.69 -5.42
CA PRO A 106 9.38 -6.64 -6.56
C PRO A 106 8.75 -6.00 -7.81
N ALA A 107 7.45 -6.23 -8.01
CA ALA A 107 6.73 -5.63 -9.13
C ALA A 107 6.64 -4.10 -9.09
N ALA A 108 6.75 -3.47 -7.91
CA ALA A 108 6.81 -2.01 -7.83
C ALA A 108 8.10 -1.47 -8.45
N LYS A 109 9.22 -2.17 -8.27
CA LYS A 109 10.51 -1.84 -8.89
C LYS A 109 10.47 -2.06 -10.41
N LEU A 110 9.74 -3.08 -10.88
CA LEU A 110 9.54 -3.31 -12.31
C LEU A 110 8.81 -2.16 -13.01
N GLN A 111 7.98 -1.37 -12.30
CA GLN A 111 7.34 -0.18 -12.88
C GLN A 111 8.32 0.89 -13.34
N GLY A 112 9.60 0.81 -12.94
CA GLY A 112 10.65 1.67 -13.47
C GLY A 112 10.71 1.67 -15.01
N ILE A 113 10.31 0.58 -15.67
CA ILE A 113 10.26 0.52 -17.14
C ILE A 113 9.24 1.47 -17.78
N LEU A 114 8.28 1.99 -17.01
CA LEU A 114 7.23 2.89 -17.48
C LEU A 114 7.68 4.36 -17.44
N SER A 115 8.82 4.66 -16.79
CA SER A 115 9.36 6.02 -16.76
C SER A 115 9.89 6.43 -18.14
N PRO A 116 9.54 7.63 -18.65
CA PRO A 116 10.17 8.18 -19.86
C PRO A 116 11.67 8.40 -19.71
N HIS A 117 12.14 8.58 -18.47
CA HIS A 117 13.53 8.83 -18.11
C HIS A 117 14.01 7.76 -17.16
N ILE A 118 14.28 6.56 -17.69
CA ILE A 118 14.89 5.47 -16.91
C ILE A 118 16.38 5.79 -16.80
N ALA A 119 16.87 6.07 -15.59
CA ALA A 119 18.31 6.22 -15.41
C ALA A 119 18.98 4.85 -15.50
N VAL A 120 20.19 4.78 -16.08
CA VAL A 120 20.95 3.52 -16.15
C VAL A 120 21.26 2.96 -14.75
N SER A 121 21.31 3.83 -13.74
CA SER A 121 21.41 3.45 -12.33
C SER A 121 20.24 2.60 -11.84
N ASP A 122 19.05 2.78 -12.42
CA ASP A 122 17.84 2.06 -12.03
C ASP A 122 17.78 0.64 -12.61
N PHE A 123 18.65 0.33 -13.59
CA PHE A 123 18.67 -0.99 -14.23
C PHE A 123 18.97 -2.10 -13.22
N SER A 124 19.85 -1.85 -12.26
CA SER A 124 20.16 -2.83 -11.21
C SER A 124 18.92 -3.20 -10.41
N ASN A 125 18.13 -2.21 -10.00
CA ASN A 125 16.88 -2.43 -9.25
C ASN A 125 15.85 -3.22 -10.07
N ILE A 126 15.74 -2.92 -11.37
CA ILE A 126 14.82 -3.64 -12.28
C ILE A 126 15.30 -5.07 -12.50
N ILE A 127 16.59 -5.30 -12.69
CA ILE A 127 17.18 -6.63 -12.90
C ILE A 127 17.02 -7.50 -11.66
N GLU A 128 17.30 -6.96 -10.47
CA GLU A 128 17.08 -7.66 -9.20
C GLU A 128 15.61 -8.04 -9.00
N ALA A 129 14.69 -7.12 -9.31
CA ALA A 129 13.26 -7.40 -9.25
C ALA A 129 12.81 -8.43 -10.29
N ALA A 130 13.37 -8.39 -11.49
CA ALA A 130 13.07 -9.31 -12.57
C ALA A 130 13.59 -10.74 -12.29
N ALA A 131 14.62 -10.89 -11.48
CA ALA A 131 15.12 -12.20 -11.04
C ALA A 131 14.06 -13.01 -10.27
N VAL A 132 13.14 -12.34 -9.55
CA VAL A 132 12.00 -12.99 -8.89
C VAL A 132 11.05 -13.66 -9.90
N TYR A 133 10.99 -13.12 -11.12
CA TYR A 133 10.13 -13.57 -12.21
C TYR A 133 10.94 -14.27 -13.32
N GLU A 134 12.12 -14.82 -13.01
CA GLU A 134 13.01 -15.40 -14.01
C GLU A 134 12.33 -16.48 -14.87
N ALA A 135 11.44 -17.28 -14.28
CA ALA A 135 10.68 -18.31 -14.98
C ALA A 135 9.71 -17.75 -16.05
N ASP A 136 9.28 -16.50 -15.90
CA ASP A 136 8.38 -15.81 -16.83
C ASP A 136 9.14 -15.00 -17.90
N LEU A 137 10.47 -14.90 -17.79
CA LEU A 137 11.32 -14.19 -18.74
C LEU A 137 11.80 -15.11 -19.87
N PRO A 138 11.67 -14.71 -21.14
CA PRO A 138 12.16 -15.49 -22.26
C PRO A 138 13.68 -15.74 -22.23
N ASN A 139 14.46 -14.73 -21.80
CA ASN A 139 15.90 -14.86 -21.62
C ASN A 139 16.43 -13.81 -20.62
N SER A 140 16.50 -14.18 -19.34
CA SER A 140 16.94 -13.31 -18.23
C SER A 140 18.32 -12.69 -18.45
N LYS A 141 19.25 -13.38 -19.13
CA LYS A 141 20.62 -12.93 -19.37
C LYS A 141 20.70 -11.70 -20.28
N ASN A 142 19.75 -11.56 -21.21
CA ASN A 142 19.70 -10.46 -22.15
C ASN A 142 18.84 -9.28 -21.67
N LEU A 143 18.29 -9.35 -20.45
CA LEU A 143 17.42 -8.29 -19.92
C LEU A 143 18.13 -6.92 -19.91
N ARG A 144 19.42 -6.88 -19.58
CA ARG A 144 20.18 -5.62 -19.54
C ARG A 144 20.28 -4.94 -20.91
N SER A 145 20.48 -5.69 -21.98
CA SER A 145 20.52 -5.13 -23.34
C SER A 145 19.13 -4.67 -23.78
N ASP A 146 18.08 -5.43 -23.44
CA ASP A 146 16.70 -5.05 -23.75
C ASP A 146 16.32 -3.73 -23.05
N LEU A 147 16.71 -3.56 -21.78
CA LEU A 147 16.48 -2.33 -21.02
C LEU A 147 17.20 -1.13 -21.62
N PHE A 148 18.42 -1.32 -22.14
CA PHE A 148 19.17 -0.25 -22.79
C PHE A 148 18.45 0.25 -24.05
N SER A 149 18.02 -0.68 -24.91
CA SER A 149 17.21 -0.36 -26.10
C SER A 149 15.87 0.27 -25.73
N TRP A 150 15.21 -0.26 -24.70
CA TRP A 150 13.94 0.27 -24.20
C TRP A 150 14.06 1.70 -23.70
N CYS A 151 15.12 2.04 -23.00
CA CYS A 151 15.37 3.41 -22.53
C CYS A 151 15.44 4.40 -23.70
N GLN A 152 16.05 4.01 -24.83
CA GLN A 152 16.09 4.86 -26.03
C GLN A 152 14.70 5.04 -26.64
N ILE A 153 13.91 3.96 -26.71
CA ILE A 153 12.51 4.02 -27.17
C ILE A 153 11.68 4.92 -26.25
N MET A 154 11.77 4.74 -24.93
CA MET A 154 11.03 5.53 -23.95
C MET A 154 11.42 7.00 -23.95
N SER A 155 12.70 7.32 -24.15
CA SER A 155 13.18 8.71 -24.24
C SER A 155 12.65 9.44 -25.48
N SER A 156 12.27 8.70 -26.53
CA SER A 156 11.69 9.28 -27.75
C SER A 156 10.18 9.56 -27.65
N ILE A 157 9.54 9.13 -26.56
CA ILE A 157 8.09 9.26 -26.37
C ILE A 157 7.78 10.62 -25.73
N VAL A 158 7.06 11.47 -26.46
CA VAL A 158 6.69 12.83 -26.03
C VAL A 158 5.43 12.87 -25.16
N HIS A 159 4.55 11.86 -25.25
CA HIS A 159 3.26 11.81 -24.56
C HIS A 159 3.10 10.53 -23.73
N PRO A 160 2.42 10.58 -22.57
CA PRO A 160 2.18 9.38 -21.76
C PRO A 160 1.36 8.35 -22.56
N LYS A 161 1.98 7.20 -22.84
CA LYS A 161 1.35 6.09 -23.58
C LYS A 161 0.64 5.14 -22.64
N LYS A 162 -0.54 4.65 -23.06
CA LYS A 162 -1.26 3.59 -22.33
C LYS A 162 -0.47 2.28 -22.40
N PHE A 163 -0.66 1.37 -21.42
CA PHE A 163 0.00 0.06 -21.38
C PHE A 163 -0.06 -0.72 -22.70
N HIS A 164 -1.21 -0.68 -23.40
CA HIS A 164 -1.35 -1.38 -24.67
C HIS A 164 -0.40 -0.85 -25.75
N GLU A 165 -0.15 0.45 -25.79
CA GLU A 165 0.75 1.07 -26.77
C GLU A 165 2.20 0.75 -26.45
N LEU A 166 2.57 0.77 -25.17
CA LEU A 166 3.89 0.32 -24.70
C LEU A 166 4.12 -1.15 -25.05
N PHE A 167 3.09 -1.99 -24.90
CA PHE A 167 3.16 -3.40 -25.26
C PHE A 167 3.42 -3.62 -26.75
N VAL A 168 2.82 -2.81 -27.63
CA VAL A 168 3.07 -2.87 -29.08
C VAL A 168 4.52 -2.45 -29.40
N LEU A 169 5.03 -1.39 -28.76
CA LEU A 169 6.41 -0.93 -28.97
C LEU A 169 7.47 -1.92 -28.49
N SER A 170 7.13 -2.75 -27.50
CA SER A 170 8.02 -3.78 -26.97
C SER A 170 8.12 -5.05 -27.84
N ALA A 171 7.56 -5.05 -29.06
CA ALA A 171 7.48 -6.23 -29.92
C ALA A 171 8.83 -6.93 -30.14
N ASP A 172 9.89 -6.14 -30.33
CA ASP A 172 11.26 -6.63 -30.59
C ASP A 172 12.10 -6.83 -29.31
N LEU A 173 11.52 -6.54 -28.13
CA LEU A 173 12.19 -6.61 -26.83
C LEU A 173 11.49 -7.65 -25.94
N PRO A 174 11.79 -8.94 -26.09
CA PRO A 174 11.00 -10.02 -25.51
C PRO A 174 10.97 -9.99 -23.97
N ASN A 175 12.05 -9.60 -23.30
CA ASN A 175 12.06 -9.51 -21.84
C ASN A 175 11.25 -8.31 -21.33
N VAL A 176 11.37 -7.15 -21.98
CA VAL A 176 10.58 -5.95 -21.64
C VAL A 176 9.10 -6.25 -21.85
N ARG A 177 8.76 -6.95 -22.94
CA ARG A 177 7.40 -7.37 -23.22
C ARG A 177 6.85 -8.33 -22.16
N ALA A 178 7.67 -9.26 -21.67
CA ALA A 178 7.30 -10.15 -20.57
C ALA A 178 7.06 -9.37 -19.27
N ILE A 179 7.93 -8.42 -18.92
CA ILE A 179 7.76 -7.55 -17.76
C ILE A 179 6.46 -6.72 -17.88
N LEU A 180 6.17 -6.16 -19.06
CA LEU A 180 4.90 -5.46 -19.29
C LEU A 180 3.68 -6.36 -19.10
N LYS A 181 3.74 -7.64 -19.49
CA LYS A 181 2.67 -8.62 -19.21
C LYS A 181 2.53 -8.88 -17.72
N ILE A 182 3.64 -9.06 -17.00
CA ILE A 182 3.63 -9.24 -15.54
C ILE A 182 2.93 -8.02 -14.90
N LEU A 183 3.34 -6.80 -15.27
CA LEU A 183 2.72 -5.58 -14.76
C LEU A 183 1.24 -5.44 -15.10
N MET A 184 0.80 -5.90 -16.28
CA MET A 184 -0.61 -5.89 -16.69
C MET A 184 -1.47 -6.97 -16.02
N THR A 185 -0.86 -8.06 -15.56
CA THR A 185 -1.56 -9.18 -14.90
C THR A 185 -1.60 -9.03 -13.39
N LEU A 186 -0.71 -8.22 -12.82
CA LEU A 186 -0.72 -7.90 -11.41
C LEU A 186 -1.84 -6.91 -11.11
N PRO A 187 -2.83 -7.28 -10.27
CA PRO A 187 -3.83 -6.34 -9.85
C PRO A 187 -3.13 -5.23 -9.04
N ALA A 188 -3.31 -3.97 -9.44
CA ALA A 188 -2.78 -2.84 -8.68
C ALA A 188 -3.26 -2.87 -7.21
N THR A 189 -4.44 -3.45 -6.97
CA THR A 189 -5.06 -3.66 -5.65
C THR A 189 -5.92 -4.92 -5.65
N SER A 190 -6.07 -5.58 -4.50
CA SER A 190 -6.96 -6.76 -4.32
C SER A 190 -8.46 -6.45 -4.51
N CYS A 191 -8.82 -5.19 -4.75
CA CYS A 191 -10.20 -4.72 -4.89
C CYS A 191 -10.76 -4.88 -6.31
N THR A 192 -10.07 -5.56 -7.24
CA THR A 192 -10.62 -5.84 -8.58
C THR A 192 -11.96 -6.57 -8.53
N ALA A 193 -12.20 -7.41 -7.51
CA ALA A 193 -13.47 -8.09 -7.30
C ALA A 193 -14.62 -7.14 -6.88
N GLU A 194 -14.33 -5.99 -6.27
CA GLU A 194 -15.32 -5.00 -5.83
C GLU A 194 -15.72 -4.02 -6.97
N ARG A 195 -15.10 -4.18 -8.15
CA ARG A 195 -15.36 -3.34 -9.34
C ARG A 195 -16.43 -3.94 -10.27
N ALA A 196 -17.02 -5.08 -9.90
CA ALA A 196 -18.04 -5.81 -10.67
C ALA A 196 -19.47 -5.41 -10.28
#